data_AF-A0A9Q9M190-F1
#
_entry.id   AF-A0A9Q9M190-F1
#
_cell.length_a   1.000
_cell.length_b   1.000
_cell.length_c   1.000
_cell.angle_alpha   90.00
_cell.angle_beta   90.00
_cell.angle_gamma   90.00
#
_symmetry.space_group_name_H-M   'P 1'
#
loop_
_entity.id
_entity.type
_entity.pdbx_description
1 polymer ?
#
loop_
_entity_poly.entity_id
_entity_poly.type
_entity_poly.pdbx_seq_one_letter_code
_entity_poly.pdbx_strand_id
1 'polypeptide(L)'
;MENLELVVQNAFEILSILISAGALFYAALAFRTSKQAIKAARDSDITALQVKAQDSISNAKRSFLILQEACLQTRQEWDSHKARHFPALGSSLGCSMFAEPDETQHISTIERTGLKTLKELLASTPKPDASAPSEWHHFIARAQSASTQIERLKLGLEGPKPLRH
;
A
#
# COMPACT_ATOMS: atom_id res chain seq x y z
N MET A 1 -77.50 -2.46 25.81
CA MET A 1 -76.10 -2.11 26.10
C MET A 1 -75.12 -2.78 25.14
N GLU A 2 -75.58 -3.57 24.15
CA GLU A 2 -74.73 -4.34 23.23
C GLU A 2 -74.20 -3.53 22.02
N ASN A 3 -74.89 -2.45 21.62
CA ASN A 3 -74.47 -1.62 20.48
C ASN A 3 -73.22 -0.75 20.78
N LEU A 4 -72.93 -0.48 22.06
CA LEU A 4 -71.78 0.35 22.44
C LEU A 4 -70.48 -0.47 22.45
N GLU A 5 -70.54 -1.75 22.86
CA GLU A 5 -69.38 -2.66 22.84
C GLU A 5 -68.89 -2.93 21.41
N LEU A 6 -69.80 -3.17 20.47
CA LEU A 6 -69.46 -3.38 19.05
C LEU A 6 -68.76 -2.17 18.41
N VAL A 7 -69.19 -0.95 18.75
CA VAL A 7 -68.58 0.29 18.23
C VAL A 7 -67.20 0.52 18.84
N VAL A 8 -67.05 0.27 20.15
CA VAL A 8 -65.76 0.41 20.85
C VAL A 8 -64.75 -0.65 20.37
N GLN A 9 -65.20 -1.87 20.11
CA GLN A 9 -64.36 -2.97 19.64
C GLN A 9 -63.87 -2.73 18.20
N ASN A 10 -64.74 -2.25 17.31
CA ASN A 10 -64.34 -1.82 15.96
C ASN A 10 -63.40 -0.60 15.98
N ALA A 11 -63.63 0.36 16.87
CA ALA A 11 -62.76 1.53 16.99
C ALA A 11 -61.34 1.15 17.43
N PHE A 12 -61.21 0.16 18.33
CA PHE A 12 -59.93 -0.33 18.81
C PHE A 12 -59.17 -1.12 17.73
N GLU A 13 -59.87 -1.94 16.93
CA GLU A 13 -59.28 -2.62 15.77
C GLU A 13 -58.74 -1.62 14.74
N ILE A 14 -59.54 -0.63 14.35
CA ILE A 14 -59.13 0.40 13.38
C ILE A 14 -57.92 1.19 13.90
N LEU A 15 -57.90 1.52 15.19
CA LEU A 15 -56.77 2.21 15.80
C LEU A 15 -55.50 1.34 15.80
N SER A 16 -55.61 0.04 16.08
CA SER A 16 -54.48 -0.88 16.04
C SER A 16 -53.93 -1.09 14.62
N ILE A 17 -54.81 -1.10 13.60
CA ILE A 17 -54.43 -1.17 12.19
C ILE A 17 -53.68 0.10 11.77
N LEU A 18 -54.16 1.28 12.18
CA LEU A 18 -53.49 2.55 11.92
C LEU A 18 -52.13 2.65 12.60
N ILE A 19 -52.00 2.20 13.85
CA ILE A 19 -50.72 2.15 14.57
C ILE A 19 -49.75 1.19 13.88
N SER A 20 -50.23 0.01 13.46
CA SER A 20 -49.42 -0.98 12.75
C SER A 20 -48.98 -0.48 11.37
N ALA A 21 -49.87 0.19 10.63
CA ALA A 21 -49.55 0.82 9.35
C ALA A 21 -48.52 1.95 9.53
N GLY A 22 -48.67 2.78 10.57
CA GLY A 22 -47.70 3.81 10.93
C GLY A 22 -46.33 3.22 11.27
N ALA A 23 -46.29 2.13 12.05
CA ALA A 23 -45.06 1.43 12.39
C ALA A 23 -44.36 0.83 11.15
N LEU A 24 -45.12 0.22 10.23
CA LEU A 24 -44.58 -0.31 8.96
C LEU A 24 -44.02 0.81 8.07
N PHE A 25 -44.70 1.96 8.01
CA PHE A 25 -44.25 3.10 7.23
C PHE A 25 -42.95 3.69 7.81
N TYR A 26 -42.87 3.80 9.14
CA TYR A 26 -41.67 4.25 9.84
C TYR A 26 -40.50 3.26 9.66
N ALA A 27 -40.76 1.96 9.75
CA ALA A 27 -39.77 0.92 9.49
C ALA A 27 -39.26 0.98 8.04
N ALA A 28 -40.13 1.22 7.06
CA ALA A 28 -39.73 1.36 5.66
C ALA A 28 -38.83 2.59 5.42
N LEU A 29 -39.13 3.72 6.08
CA LEU A 29 -38.30 4.93 6.07
C LEU A 29 -36.94 4.70 6.73
N ALA A 30 -36.92 4.05 7.91
CA ALA A 30 -35.70 3.66 8.60
C ALA A 30 -34.84 2.72 7.74
N PHE A 31 -35.45 1.79 7.00
CA PHE A 31 -34.73 0.88 6.12
C PHE A 31 -34.12 1.59 4.90
N ARG A 32 -34.81 2.59 4.35
CA ARG A 32 -34.30 3.42 3.23
C ARG A 32 -33.13 4.29 3.67
N THR A 33 -33.26 4.97 4.81
CA THR A 33 -32.19 5.81 5.38
C THR A 33 -30.99 4.97 5.79
N SER A 34 -31.20 3.81 6.41
CA SER A 34 -30.14 2.82 6.69
C SER A 34 -29.41 2.39 5.42
N LYS A 35 -30.12 2.05 4.33
CA LYS A 35 -29.48 1.72 3.05
C LYS A 35 -28.65 2.86 2.46
N GLN A 36 -29.11 4.10 2.59
CA GLN A 36 -28.35 5.27 2.13
C GLN A 36 -27.11 5.52 3.00
N ALA A 37 -27.23 5.40 4.32
CA ALA A 37 -26.12 5.52 5.26
C ALA A 37 -25.07 4.42 5.04
N ILE A 38 -25.50 3.18 4.77
CA ILE A 38 -24.57 2.07 4.46
C ILE A 38 -23.81 2.33 3.15
N LYS A 39 -24.48 2.89 2.12
CA LYS A 39 -23.80 3.27 0.88
C LYS A 39 -22.77 4.38 1.12
N ALA A 40 -23.18 5.46 1.80
CA ALA A 40 -22.28 6.56 2.13
C ALA A 40 -21.08 6.11 3.01
N ALA A 41 -21.31 5.22 3.96
CA ALA A 41 -20.25 4.64 4.78
C ALA A 41 -19.28 3.78 3.95
N ARG A 42 -19.78 2.96 3.01
CA ARG A 42 -18.93 2.21 2.09
C ARG A 42 -18.07 3.12 1.22
N ASP A 43 -18.66 4.18 0.67
CA ASP A 43 -17.92 5.12 -0.17
C ASP A 43 -16.83 5.85 0.65
N SER A 44 -17.15 6.24 1.89
CA SER A 44 -16.18 6.78 2.84
C SER A 44 -15.04 5.80 3.15
N ASP A 45 -15.36 4.54 3.42
CA ASP A 45 -14.36 3.50 3.70
C ASP A 45 -13.43 3.28 2.50
N ILE A 46 -13.95 3.29 1.28
CA ILE A 46 -13.14 3.18 0.05
C ILE A 46 -12.18 4.36 -0.07
N THR A 47 -12.63 5.60 0.19
CA THR A 47 -11.72 6.77 0.15
C THR A 47 -10.63 6.69 1.21
N ALA A 48 -10.96 6.24 2.44
CA ALA A 48 -9.98 6.04 3.49
C ALA A 48 -8.94 4.97 3.11
N LEU A 49 -9.37 3.88 2.47
CA LEU A 49 -8.49 2.83 1.97
C LEU A 49 -7.60 3.32 0.82
N GLN A 50 -8.10 4.16 -0.06
CA GLN A 50 -7.31 4.78 -1.12
C GLN A 50 -6.21 5.68 -0.56
N VAL A 51 -6.53 6.52 0.43
CA VAL A 51 -5.54 7.36 1.11
C VAL A 51 -4.47 6.49 1.77
N LYS A 52 -4.87 5.43 2.47
CA LYS A 52 -3.95 4.48 3.09
C LYS A 52 -3.07 3.74 2.07
N ALA A 53 -3.63 3.41 0.91
CA ALA A 53 -2.87 2.82 -0.18
C ALA A 53 -1.83 3.80 -0.75
N GLN A 54 -2.18 5.07 -0.94
CA GLN A 54 -1.24 6.11 -1.35
C GLN A 54 -0.11 6.33 -0.34
N ASP A 55 -0.43 6.30 0.95
CA ASP A 55 0.57 6.36 2.02
C ASP A 55 1.52 5.14 1.96
N SER A 56 0.97 3.94 1.78
CA SER A 56 1.78 2.72 1.64
C SER A 56 2.70 2.74 0.40
N ILE A 57 2.25 3.30 -0.72
CA ILE A 57 3.09 3.53 -1.92
C ILE A 57 4.19 4.54 -1.61
N SER A 58 3.87 5.61 -0.89
CA SER A 58 4.83 6.65 -0.52
C SER A 58 5.91 6.09 0.41
N ASN A 59 5.53 5.23 1.36
CA ASN A 59 6.46 4.51 2.22
C ASN A 59 7.37 3.58 1.40
N ALA A 60 6.83 2.79 0.47
CA ALA A 60 7.64 1.93 -0.40
C ALA A 60 8.64 2.72 -1.27
N LYS A 61 8.22 3.89 -1.80
CA LYS A 61 9.12 4.82 -2.52
C LYS A 61 10.22 5.36 -1.62
N ARG A 62 9.90 5.71 -0.38
CA ARG A 62 10.87 6.19 0.60
C ARG A 62 11.91 5.11 0.92
N SER A 63 11.49 3.88 1.17
CA SER A 63 12.42 2.76 1.42
C SER A 63 13.31 2.49 0.20
N PHE A 64 12.79 2.65 -1.02
CA PHE A 64 13.61 2.57 -2.24
C PHE A 64 14.64 3.69 -2.36
N LEU A 65 14.28 4.95 -2.06
CA LEU A 65 15.24 6.06 -2.04
C LEU A 65 16.36 5.82 -1.03
N ILE A 66 16.02 5.31 0.15
CA ILE A 66 16.97 4.94 1.20
C ILE A 66 17.91 3.81 0.73
N LEU A 67 17.41 2.83 -0.02
CA LEU A 67 18.23 1.78 -0.64
C LEU A 67 19.18 2.39 -1.68
N GLN A 68 18.68 3.27 -2.54
CA GLN A 68 19.48 3.93 -3.59
C GLN A 68 20.62 4.77 -2.99
N GLU A 69 20.35 5.53 -1.93
CA GLU A 69 21.36 6.30 -1.22
C GLU A 69 22.45 5.39 -0.65
N ALA A 70 22.09 4.25 -0.06
CA ALA A 70 23.09 3.30 0.44
C ALA A 70 23.88 2.63 -0.68
N CYS A 71 23.25 2.28 -1.81
CA CYS A 71 23.99 1.78 -2.98
C CYS A 71 25.04 2.79 -3.45
N LEU A 72 24.69 4.09 -3.47
CA LEU A 72 25.62 5.16 -3.83
C LEU A 72 26.77 5.30 -2.82
N GLN A 73 26.46 5.28 -1.52
CA GLN A 73 27.47 5.33 -0.46
C GLN A 73 28.44 4.14 -0.56
N THR A 74 27.92 2.91 -0.70
CA THR A 74 28.75 1.71 -0.86
C THR A 74 29.62 1.78 -2.11
N ARG A 75 29.10 2.26 -3.25
CA ARG A 75 29.93 2.51 -4.46
C ARG A 75 31.07 3.50 -4.17
N GLN A 76 30.76 4.61 -3.49
CA GLN A 76 31.76 5.62 -3.15
C GLN A 76 32.83 5.08 -2.19
N GLU A 77 32.47 4.21 -1.25
CA GLU A 77 33.40 3.50 -0.37
C GLU A 77 34.33 2.58 -1.17
N TRP A 78 33.79 1.80 -2.11
CA TRP A 78 34.58 0.96 -3.01
C TRP A 78 35.54 1.76 -3.88
N ASP A 79 35.09 2.90 -4.43
CA ASP A 79 35.93 3.80 -5.23
C ASP A 79 37.04 4.43 -4.39
N SER A 80 36.72 4.84 -3.16
CA SER A 80 37.71 5.38 -2.20
C SER A 80 38.74 4.33 -1.79
N HIS A 81 38.30 3.08 -1.57
CA HIS A 81 39.18 1.95 -1.26
C HIS A 81 40.12 1.66 -2.43
N LYS A 82 39.60 1.60 -3.66
CA LYS A 82 40.42 1.43 -4.87
C LYS A 82 41.44 2.55 -5.04
N ALA A 83 41.04 3.81 -4.86
CA ALA A 83 41.94 4.96 -4.98
C ALA A 83 43.09 4.93 -3.94
N ARG A 84 42.84 4.41 -2.73
CA ARG A 84 43.85 4.30 -1.66
C ARG A 84 44.80 3.12 -1.83
N HIS A 85 44.28 1.97 -2.27
CA HIS A 85 45.06 0.72 -2.35
C HIS A 85 45.65 0.45 -3.73
N PHE A 86 45.08 1.05 -4.78
CA PHE A 86 45.55 0.95 -6.16
C PHE A 86 45.56 2.35 -6.79
N PRO A 87 46.43 3.27 -6.32
CA PRO A 87 46.60 4.55 -6.98
C PRO A 87 46.99 4.29 -8.44
N ALA A 88 46.20 4.82 -9.38
CA ALA A 88 46.34 4.56 -10.81
C ALA A 88 47.78 4.88 -11.28
N LEU A 89 48.61 3.85 -11.41
CA LEU A 89 49.94 3.94 -11.98
C LEU A 89 49.78 4.13 -13.49
N GLY A 90 49.66 5.37 -13.92
CA GLY A 90 49.83 5.77 -15.32
C GLY A 90 48.73 5.28 -16.26
N SER A 91 48.15 6.24 -16.99
CA SER A 91 47.43 6.00 -18.23
C SER A 91 48.20 5.04 -19.16
N SER A 92 47.79 3.79 -19.36
CA SER A 92 47.95 3.09 -20.66
C SER A 92 47.44 1.64 -20.75
N LEU A 93 47.08 0.94 -19.67
CA LEU A 93 46.74 -0.48 -19.79
C LEU A 93 45.37 -0.83 -19.19
N GLY A 94 44.32 -0.59 -19.99
CA GLY A 94 43.29 -1.62 -20.20
C GLY A 94 42.19 -1.83 -19.17
N CYS A 95 41.94 -0.91 -18.23
CA CYS A 95 40.70 -0.99 -17.44
C CYS A 95 39.52 -0.43 -18.25
N SER A 96 38.67 -1.36 -18.68
CA SER A 96 37.40 -1.15 -19.38
C SER A 96 36.60 0.05 -18.87
N MET A 97 36.44 1.08 -19.71
CA MET A 97 35.61 2.26 -19.43
C MET A 97 34.11 1.95 -19.20
N PHE A 98 33.67 0.69 -19.30
CA PHE A 98 32.25 0.32 -19.30
C PHE A 98 31.89 -0.99 -18.58
N ALA A 99 32.85 -1.70 -17.97
CA ALA A 99 32.52 -2.86 -17.17
C ALA A 99 32.59 -2.46 -15.68
N GLU A 100 31.45 -2.51 -14.99
CA GLU A 100 31.46 -2.56 -13.52
C GLU A 100 32.37 -3.73 -13.14
N PRO A 101 33.37 -3.53 -12.26
CA PRO A 101 34.14 -4.65 -11.74
C PRO A 101 33.17 -5.64 -11.05
N ASP A 102 33.40 -6.93 -11.23
CA ASP A 102 32.59 -8.05 -10.73
C ASP A 102 32.24 -7.86 -9.23
N GLU A 103 33.17 -7.27 -8.48
CA GLU A 103 33.03 -6.91 -7.06
C GLU A 103 31.91 -5.91 -6.76
N THR A 104 31.53 -5.02 -7.68
CA THR A 104 30.46 -4.02 -7.52
C THR A 104 29.17 -4.38 -8.25
N GLN A 105 29.19 -5.47 -9.04
CA GLN A 105 28.04 -5.93 -9.81
C GLN A 105 26.86 -6.33 -8.90
N HIS A 106 27.13 -6.78 -7.68
CA HIS A 106 26.10 -7.07 -6.69
C HIS A 106 25.29 -5.81 -6.29
N ILE A 107 25.91 -4.62 -6.29
CA ILE A 107 25.22 -3.37 -5.95
C ILE A 107 24.20 -3.01 -7.04
N SER A 108 24.58 -3.16 -8.32
CA SER A 108 23.68 -2.86 -9.44
C SER A 108 22.57 -3.90 -9.60
N THR A 109 22.81 -5.18 -9.28
CA THR A 109 21.73 -6.19 -9.24
C THR A 109 20.74 -5.92 -8.11
N ILE A 110 21.21 -5.53 -6.92
CA ILE A 110 20.37 -5.15 -5.78
C ILE A 110 19.51 -3.93 -6.12
N GLU A 111 20.10 -2.89 -6.70
CA GLU A 111 19.39 -1.67 -7.13
C GLU A 111 18.30 -1.98 -8.18
N ARG A 112 18.63 -2.78 -9.21
CA ARG A 112 17.66 -3.22 -10.23
C ARG A 112 16.53 -4.05 -9.62
N THR A 113 16.84 -4.91 -8.64
CA THR A 113 15.85 -5.75 -7.97
C THR A 113 14.87 -4.89 -7.18
N GLY A 114 15.37 -3.93 -6.38
CA GLY A 114 14.50 -2.99 -5.65
C GLY A 114 13.61 -2.16 -6.58
N LEU A 115 14.16 -1.70 -7.71
CA LEU A 115 13.41 -0.95 -8.71
C LEU A 115 12.34 -1.81 -9.42
N LYS A 116 12.64 -3.09 -9.69
CA LYS A 116 11.69 -4.05 -10.25
C LYS A 116 10.53 -4.29 -9.29
N THR A 117 10.82 -4.57 -8.01
CA THR A 117 9.80 -4.77 -6.97
C THR A 117 8.89 -3.54 -6.82
N LEU A 118 9.44 -2.33 -6.88
CA LEU A 118 8.66 -1.09 -6.82
C LEU A 118 7.79 -0.90 -8.07
N LYS A 119 8.31 -1.20 -9.27
CA LYS A 119 7.54 -1.13 -10.52
C LYS A 119 6.38 -2.13 -10.53
N GLU A 120 6.62 -3.37 -10.09
CA GLU A 120 5.58 -4.40 -9.98
C GLU A 120 4.49 -3.98 -8.98
N LEU A 121 4.89 -3.38 -7.85
CA LEU A 121 3.93 -2.84 -6.88
C LEU A 121 3.05 -1.77 -7.54
N LEU A 122 3.66 -0.76 -8.19
CA LEU A 122 2.93 0.33 -8.85
C LEU A 122 2.02 -0.18 -9.97
N ALA A 123 2.46 -1.17 -10.75
CA ALA A 123 1.66 -1.80 -11.80
C ALA A 123 0.45 -2.56 -11.24
N SER A 124 0.54 -3.07 -10.01
CA SER A 124 -0.54 -3.78 -9.32
C SER A 124 -1.52 -2.88 -8.56
N THR A 125 -1.41 -1.54 -8.71
CA THR A 125 -2.28 -0.58 -8.03
C THR A 125 -3.73 -0.75 -8.50
N PRO A 126 -4.70 -0.96 -7.59
CA PRO A 126 -6.10 -1.09 -7.95
C PRO A 126 -6.62 0.21 -8.60
N LYS A 127 -7.51 0.08 -9.60
CA LYS A 127 -8.19 1.25 -10.17
C LYS A 127 -9.25 1.77 -9.20
N PRO A 128 -9.35 3.08 -8.96
CA PRO A 128 -10.25 3.67 -7.97
C PRO A 128 -11.73 3.36 -8.23
N ASP A 129 -12.13 3.23 -9.49
CA ASP A 129 -13.55 3.18 -9.87
C ASP A 129 -14.15 1.77 -9.90
N ALA A 130 -13.34 0.72 -9.79
CA ALA A 130 -13.77 -0.66 -10.03
C ALA A 130 -13.27 -1.68 -8.99
N SER A 131 -12.57 -1.24 -7.95
CA SER A 131 -11.91 -2.13 -6.99
C SER A 131 -12.74 -2.34 -5.73
N ALA A 132 -12.86 -3.60 -5.32
CA ALA A 132 -13.50 -3.95 -4.06
C ALA A 132 -12.64 -3.49 -2.86
N PRO A 133 -13.23 -3.18 -1.70
CA PRO A 133 -12.47 -2.85 -0.49
C PRO A 133 -11.42 -3.90 -0.10
N SER A 134 -11.70 -5.18 -0.37
CA SER A 134 -10.76 -6.30 -0.15
C SER A 134 -9.51 -6.22 -1.03
N GLU A 135 -9.62 -5.72 -2.26
CA GLU A 135 -8.49 -5.54 -3.17
C GLU A 135 -7.54 -4.45 -2.66
N TRP A 136 -8.08 -3.37 -2.09
CA TRP A 136 -7.28 -2.34 -1.44
C TRP A 136 -6.53 -2.87 -0.22
N HIS A 137 -7.17 -3.69 0.62
CA HIS A 137 -6.50 -4.33 1.75
C HIS A 137 -5.36 -5.25 1.31
N HIS A 138 -5.59 -6.09 0.28
CA HIS A 138 -4.55 -6.93 -0.30
C HIS A 138 -3.40 -6.12 -0.90
N PHE A 139 -3.72 -5.01 -1.56
CA PHE A 139 -2.71 -4.10 -2.11
C PHE A 139 -1.86 -3.46 -1.00
N ILE A 140 -2.48 -2.96 0.08
CA ILE A 140 -1.75 -2.37 1.22
C ILE A 140 -0.81 -3.39 1.86
N ALA A 141 -1.26 -4.63 2.07
CA ALA A 141 -0.41 -5.70 2.61
C ALA A 141 0.76 -6.03 1.67
N ARG A 142 0.51 -6.04 0.35
CA ARG A 142 1.56 -6.24 -0.66
C ARG A 142 2.56 -5.07 -0.68
N ALA A 143 2.10 -3.83 -0.55
CA ALA A 143 2.94 -2.64 -0.49
C ALA A 143 3.85 -2.66 0.75
N GLN A 144 3.32 -3.05 1.90
CA GLN A 144 4.10 -3.23 3.13
C GLN A 144 5.15 -4.33 2.96
N SER A 145 4.76 -5.48 2.42
CA SER A 145 5.69 -6.57 2.12
C SER A 145 6.81 -6.11 1.17
N ALA A 146 6.47 -5.43 0.08
CA ALA A 146 7.44 -4.87 -0.87
C ALA A 146 8.41 -3.88 -0.20
N SER A 147 7.90 -3.01 0.68
CA SER A 147 8.73 -2.09 1.46
C SER A 147 9.77 -2.84 2.31
N THR A 148 9.33 -3.87 3.04
CA THR A 148 10.25 -4.68 3.87
C THR A 148 11.25 -5.48 3.04
N GLN A 149 10.86 -5.95 1.84
CA GLN A 149 11.76 -6.63 0.92
C GLN A 149 12.85 -5.67 0.42
N ILE A 150 12.46 -4.46 0.03
CA ILE A 150 13.40 -3.41 -0.39
C ILE A 150 14.36 -3.02 0.74
N GLU A 151 13.88 -2.96 1.98
CA GLU A 151 14.76 -2.71 3.14
C GLU A 151 15.74 -3.85 3.40
N ARG A 152 15.32 -5.10 3.22
CA ARG A 152 16.21 -6.27 3.37
C ARG A 152 17.29 -6.32 2.30
N LEU A 153 17.00 -5.85 1.08
CA LEU A 153 17.99 -5.76 0.01
C LEU A 153 19.21 -4.92 0.43
N LYS A 154 19.02 -3.96 1.34
CA LYS A 154 20.07 -3.12 1.92
C LYS A 154 21.10 -3.93 2.72
N LEU A 155 20.70 -5.06 3.31
CA LEU A 155 21.60 -5.96 4.05
C LEU A 155 22.54 -6.76 3.13
N GLY A 156 22.22 -6.84 1.84
CA GLY A 156 23.05 -7.50 0.83
C GLY A 156 24.15 -6.60 0.26
N LEU A 157 24.22 -5.33 0.68
CA LEU A 157 25.28 -4.41 0.29
C LEU A 157 26.55 -4.76 1.07
N GLU A 158 27.52 -5.37 0.39
CA GLU A 158 28.82 -5.67 0.98
C GLU A 158 29.79 -4.50 0.76
N GLY A 159 30.32 -3.97 1.86
CA GLY A 159 31.39 -2.98 1.83
C GLY A 159 32.75 -3.60 1.51
N PRO A 160 33.74 -2.77 1.14
CA PRO A 160 35.10 -3.24 0.88
C PRO A 160 35.69 -3.93 2.12
N LYS A 161 36.14 -5.18 1.95
CA LYS A 161 36.82 -5.92 3.02
C LYS A 161 38.19 -5.29 3.29
N PRO A 162 38.54 -4.98 4.55
CA PRO A 162 39.86 -4.48 4.86
C PRO A 162 40.90 -5.52 4.49
N LEU A 163 41.87 -5.13 3.66
CA LEU A 163 43.03 -5.96 3.35
C LEU A 163 43.79 -6.22 4.67
N ARG A 164 43.74 -7.46 5.17
CA ARG A 164 44.56 -7.86 6.31
C ARG A 164 46.02 -7.77 5.88
N HIS A 165 46.76 -6.88 6.54
CA HIS A 165 48.23 -6.85 6.53
C HIS A 165 48.81 -8.10 7.16
#